data_AF-C7DAM5-F1
#
_entry.id   AF-C7DAM5-F1
#
_cell.length_a   1.000
_cell.length_b   1.000
_cell.length_c   1.000
_cell.angle_alpha   90.00
_cell.angle_beta   90.00
_cell.angle_gamma   90.00
#
_symmetry.space_group_name_H-M   'P 1'
#
loop_
_entity.id
_entity.type
_entity.pdbx_description
1 polymer ?
#
loop_
_entity_poly.entity_id
_entity_poly.type
_entity_poly.pdbx_seq_one_letter_code
_entity_poly.pdbx_strand_id
1 'polypeptide(L)'
;MLGHRLHYSYARARFAWDRFRNHAKLRRKFRAKHGYDLSLDPPITHSDKIQHRKLFDHNPIYPRLTDKIEARAVVDELLGAGSADRYMVPLLAVADRFEDLDPALMQRGVIIKASHGSGWNQIVRPGSQAD
;
A
#
# COMPACT_ATOMS: atom_id res chain seq x y z
N MET A 1 -23.34 6.32 12.67
CA MET A 1 -23.55 6.20 11.20
C MET A 1 -23.77 7.52 10.45
N LEU A 2 -24.19 8.63 11.10
CA LEU A 2 -24.42 9.92 10.42
C LEU A 2 -23.13 10.72 10.12
N GLY A 3 -22.15 10.71 11.05
CA GLY A 3 -20.89 11.45 10.90
C GLY A 3 -19.99 10.95 9.77
N HIS A 4 -20.01 9.65 9.47
CA HIS A 4 -19.21 9.06 8.39
C HIS A 4 -19.68 9.51 7.00
N ARG A 5 -21.00 9.70 6.81
CA ARG A 5 -21.60 10.19 5.55
C ARG A 5 -21.31 11.68 5.29
N LEU A 6 -21.34 12.51 6.35
CA LEU A 6 -21.00 13.94 6.27
C LEU A 6 -19.51 14.19 6.04
N HIS A 7 -18.64 13.40 6.66
CA HIS A 7 -17.19 13.47 6.40
C HIS A 7 -16.87 13.11 4.94
N TYR A 8 -17.50 12.06 4.41
CA TYR A 8 -17.32 11.64 3.02
C TYR A 8 -17.85 12.65 2.01
N SER A 9 -19.01 13.27 2.25
CA SER A 9 -19.56 14.29 1.35
C SER A 9 -18.66 15.53 1.29
N TYR A 10 -18.15 15.97 2.44
CA TYR A 10 -17.17 17.06 2.52
C TYR A 10 -15.86 16.73 1.81
N ALA A 11 -15.31 15.52 2.03
CA ALA A 11 -14.10 15.07 1.32
C ALA A 11 -14.30 15.05 -0.20
N ARG A 12 -15.44 14.52 -0.68
CA ARG A 12 -15.77 14.49 -2.12
C ARG A 12 -15.91 15.89 -2.71
N ALA A 13 -16.58 16.81 -2.04
CA ALA A 13 -16.69 18.20 -2.48
C ALA A 13 -15.30 18.88 -2.54
N ARG A 14 -14.46 18.66 -1.53
CA ARG A 14 -13.09 19.18 -1.50
C ARG A 14 -12.21 18.62 -2.61
N PHE A 15 -12.34 17.33 -2.94
CA PHE A 15 -11.60 16.71 -4.05
C PHE A 15 -12.12 17.17 -5.42
N ALA A 16 -13.44 17.30 -5.59
CA ALA A 16 -14.03 17.87 -6.80
C ALA A 16 -13.56 19.31 -7.03
N TRP A 17 -13.47 20.10 -5.96
CA TRP A 17 -12.97 21.47 -5.99
C TRP A 17 -11.47 21.58 -6.30
N ASP A 18 -10.64 20.72 -5.72
CA ASP A 18 -9.20 20.67 -6.05
C ASP A 18 -9.00 20.24 -7.51
N ARG A 19 -9.80 19.28 -8.01
CA ARG A 19 -9.83 18.89 -9.43
C ARG A 19 -10.26 20.06 -10.33
N PHE A 20 -11.30 20.81 -9.97
CA PHE A 20 -11.72 22.02 -10.69
C PHE A 20 -10.59 23.06 -10.77
N ARG A 21 -9.77 23.16 -9.72
CA ARG A 21 -8.59 24.04 -9.68
C ARG A 21 -7.31 23.38 -10.21
N ASN A 22 -7.44 22.41 -11.11
CA ASN A 22 -6.31 21.71 -11.74
C ASN A 22 -5.30 21.16 -10.70
N HIS A 23 -5.80 20.59 -9.61
CA HIS A 23 -5.00 19.98 -8.54
C HIS A 23 -3.96 20.94 -7.90
N ALA A 24 -4.27 22.22 -7.77
CA ALA A 24 -3.35 23.24 -7.26
C ALA A 24 -2.68 22.87 -5.92
N LYS A 25 -3.43 22.24 -4.99
CA LYS A 25 -2.86 21.82 -3.70
C LYS A 25 -1.83 20.70 -3.88
N LEU A 26 -2.11 19.74 -4.76
CA LEU A 26 -1.18 18.66 -5.09
C LEU A 26 0.08 19.21 -5.75
N ARG A 27 -0.07 20.07 -6.77
CA ARG A 27 1.04 20.67 -7.52
C ARG A 27 2.00 21.43 -6.60
N ARG A 28 1.47 22.26 -5.68
CA ARG A 28 2.27 22.99 -4.69
C ARG A 28 3.05 22.05 -3.76
N LYS A 29 2.37 21.03 -3.22
CA LYS A 29 3.03 20.03 -2.35
C LYS A 29 4.09 19.23 -3.09
N PHE A 30 3.82 18.88 -4.34
CA PHE A 30 4.75 18.16 -5.20
C PHE A 30 6.01 19.00 -5.44
N ARG A 31 5.87 20.25 -5.90
CA ARG A 31 7.00 21.15 -6.12
C ARG A 31 7.84 21.36 -4.87
N ALA A 32 7.21 21.55 -3.71
CA ALA A 32 7.92 21.70 -2.44
C ALA A 32 8.74 20.46 -2.05
N LYS A 33 8.28 19.25 -2.42
CA LYS A 33 8.97 17.98 -2.09
C LYS A 33 10.01 17.57 -3.13
N HIS A 34 9.74 17.82 -4.41
CA HIS A 34 10.54 17.30 -5.52
C HIS A 34 11.41 18.36 -6.20
N GLY A 35 11.14 19.65 -5.98
CA GLY A 35 11.92 20.76 -6.54
C GLY A 35 11.55 21.18 -7.97
N TYR A 36 10.59 20.51 -8.61
CA TYR A 36 10.13 20.83 -9.96
C TYR A 36 8.59 20.79 -10.08
N ASP A 37 8.07 21.37 -11.16
CA ASP A 37 6.62 21.41 -11.40
C ASP A 37 6.08 20.06 -11.86
N LEU A 38 4.93 19.67 -11.29
CA LEU A 38 4.26 18.40 -11.59
C LEU A 38 3.67 18.41 -13.01
N SER A 39 4.10 17.47 -13.85
CA SER A 39 3.50 17.22 -15.16
C SER A 39 2.49 16.08 -15.07
N LEU A 40 1.19 16.37 -15.19
CA LEU A 40 0.14 15.35 -15.12
C LEU A 40 -0.24 14.79 -16.49
N ASP A 41 -0.07 15.56 -17.56
CA ASP A 41 -0.42 15.14 -18.91
C ASP A 41 0.45 15.88 -19.96
N PRO A 42 1.37 15.17 -20.65
CA PRO A 42 1.81 13.81 -20.37
C PRO A 42 2.64 13.75 -19.06
N PRO A 43 2.56 12.66 -18.27
CA PRO A 43 3.44 12.48 -17.12
C PRO A 43 4.86 12.06 -17.58
N ILE A 44 5.88 12.80 -17.16
CA ILE A 44 7.25 12.64 -17.66
C ILE A 44 8.08 11.77 -16.69
N THR A 45 8.24 12.24 -15.45
CA THR A 45 9.08 11.59 -14.45
C THR A 45 8.39 10.41 -13.76
N HIS A 46 9.13 9.58 -13.04
CA HIS A 46 8.54 8.52 -12.22
C HIS A 46 7.50 9.08 -11.23
N SER A 47 7.84 10.17 -10.53
CA SER A 47 6.95 10.77 -9.54
C SER A 47 5.70 11.39 -10.19
N ASP A 48 5.83 11.97 -11.39
CA ASP A 48 4.68 12.43 -12.20
C ASP A 48 3.74 11.27 -12.51
N LYS A 49 4.28 10.14 -13.00
CA LYS A 49 3.52 8.92 -13.32
C LYS A 49 2.82 8.34 -12.10
N ILE A 50 3.42 8.44 -10.92
CA ILE A 50 2.76 8.02 -9.66
C ILE A 50 1.58 8.94 -9.33
N GLN A 51 1.72 10.26 -9.46
CA GLN A 51 0.61 11.18 -9.20
C GLN A 51 -0.50 11.08 -10.25
N HIS A 52 -0.12 10.92 -11.52
CA HIS A 52 -1.06 10.65 -12.61
C HIS A 52 -1.88 9.39 -12.31
N ARG A 53 -1.22 8.27 -11.95
CA ARG A 53 -1.92 7.03 -11.60
C ARG A 53 -2.91 7.22 -10.45
N LYS A 54 -2.52 7.92 -9.38
CA LYS A 54 -3.41 8.20 -8.25
C LYS A 54 -4.67 8.98 -8.62
N LEU A 55 -4.61 9.82 -9.65
CA LEU A 55 -5.70 10.72 -10.04
C LEU A 55 -6.58 10.14 -11.14
N PHE A 56 -6.01 9.38 -12.07
CA PHE A 56 -6.66 9.03 -13.34
C PHE A 56 -6.70 7.53 -13.61
N ASP A 57 -5.84 6.73 -12.96
CA ASP A 57 -5.75 5.31 -13.20
C ASP A 57 -6.35 4.53 -12.02
N HIS A 58 -7.59 4.09 -12.22
CA HIS A 58 -8.36 3.34 -11.23
C HIS A 58 -8.33 1.83 -11.51
N ASN A 59 -7.18 1.29 -11.94
CA ASN A 59 -7.04 -0.14 -12.19
C ASN A 59 -7.36 -0.98 -10.92
N PRO A 60 -8.31 -1.93 -10.99
CA PRO A 60 -8.70 -2.77 -9.86
C PRO A 60 -7.59 -3.69 -9.34
N ILE A 61 -6.48 -3.85 -10.08
CA ILE A 61 -5.33 -4.61 -9.60
C ILE A 61 -4.56 -3.87 -8.48
N TYR A 62 -4.65 -2.54 -8.39
CA TYR A 62 -3.85 -1.78 -7.43
C TYR A 62 -4.20 -2.08 -5.97
N PRO A 63 -5.47 -2.13 -5.55
CA PRO A 63 -5.82 -2.58 -4.20
C PRO A 63 -5.28 -3.99 -3.88
N ARG A 64 -5.35 -4.91 -4.84
CA ARG A 64 -4.83 -6.28 -4.69
C ARG A 64 -3.32 -6.30 -4.46
N LEU A 65 -2.58 -5.49 -5.21
CA LEU A 65 -1.12 -5.35 -5.06
C LEU A 65 -0.70 -4.65 -3.75
N THR A 66 -1.60 -3.93 -3.08
CA THR A 66 -1.28 -3.29 -1.78
C THR A 66 -1.42 -4.20 -0.59
N ASP A 67 -2.20 -5.28 -0.69
CA ASP A 67 -2.29 -6.30 0.35
C ASP A 67 -1.19 -7.35 0.13
N LYS A 68 -0.38 -7.61 1.16
CA LYS A 68 0.81 -8.49 1.05
C LYS A 68 0.47 -9.95 0.75
N ILE A 69 -0.73 -10.40 1.08
CA ILE A 69 -1.21 -11.76 0.83
C ILE A 69 -1.77 -11.82 -0.58
N GLU A 70 -2.69 -10.91 -0.90
CA GLU A 70 -3.33 -10.86 -2.22
C GLU A 70 -2.32 -10.57 -3.35
N ALA A 71 -1.28 -9.78 -3.08
CA ALA A 71 -0.20 -9.55 -4.03
C ALA A 71 0.50 -10.85 -4.46
N ARG A 72 0.57 -11.87 -3.58
CA ARG A 72 1.12 -13.19 -3.93
C ARG A 72 0.21 -13.91 -4.93
N ALA A 73 -1.11 -13.89 -4.69
CA ALA A 73 -2.08 -14.45 -5.62
C ALA A 73 -1.99 -13.78 -7.00
N VAL A 74 -1.84 -12.45 -7.04
CA VAL A 74 -1.63 -11.71 -8.30
C VAL A 74 -0.35 -12.16 -9.01
N VAL A 75 0.74 -12.41 -8.30
CA VAL A 75 2.00 -12.90 -8.90
C VAL A 75 1.81 -14.30 -9.49
N ASP A 76 1.12 -15.19 -8.80
CA ASP A 76 0.81 -16.53 -9.31
C ASP A 76 -0.12 -16.50 -10.52
N GLU A 77 -1.14 -15.63 -10.52
CA GLU A 77 -2.03 -15.42 -11.67
C GLU A 77 -1.28 -14.95 -12.91
N LEU A 78 -0.30 -14.06 -12.75
CA LEU A 78 0.43 -13.45 -13.86
C LEU A 78 1.59 -14.31 -14.37
N LEU A 79 2.28 -15.02 -13.48
CA LEU A 79 3.53 -15.74 -13.80
C LEU A 79 3.41 -17.27 -13.73
N GLY A 80 2.28 -17.78 -13.25
CA GLY A 80 2.01 -19.21 -13.07
C GLY A 80 2.10 -19.63 -11.60
N ALA A 81 1.37 -20.69 -11.24
CA ALA A 81 1.27 -21.19 -9.86
C ALA A 81 2.65 -21.48 -9.24
N GLY A 82 2.86 -21.01 -8.01
CA GLY A 82 4.12 -21.17 -7.26
C GLY A 82 5.19 -20.11 -7.59
N SER A 83 4.88 -19.16 -8.48
CA SER A 83 5.79 -18.06 -8.80
C SER A 83 5.99 -17.10 -7.63
N ALA A 84 4.96 -16.89 -6.81
CA ALA A 84 5.07 -16.06 -5.62
C ALA A 84 6.12 -16.62 -4.65
N ASP A 85 6.12 -17.92 -4.41
CA ASP A 85 7.09 -18.56 -3.51
C ASP A 85 8.49 -18.62 -4.10
N ARG A 86 8.61 -18.63 -5.43
CA ARG A 86 9.90 -18.59 -6.13
C ARG A 86 10.54 -17.19 -6.12
N TYR A 87 9.75 -16.13 -6.33
CA TYR A 87 10.28 -14.79 -6.60
C TYR A 87 10.10 -13.81 -5.44
N MET A 88 9.18 -14.07 -4.52
CA MET A 88 8.94 -13.19 -3.38
C MET A 88 9.62 -13.75 -2.13
N VAL A 89 9.77 -12.88 -1.12
CA VAL A 89 10.28 -13.30 0.20
C VAL A 89 9.44 -14.44 0.77
N PRO A 90 10.04 -15.42 1.49
CA PRO A 90 9.31 -16.54 2.05
C PRO A 90 8.19 -16.09 2.98
N LEU A 91 6.99 -16.63 2.77
CA LEU A 91 5.85 -16.46 3.66
C LEU A 91 5.82 -17.66 4.60
N LEU A 92 6.08 -17.44 5.90
CA LEU A 92 6.15 -18.53 6.86
C LEU A 92 4.77 -18.90 7.43
N ALA A 93 3.91 -17.90 7.62
CA ALA A 93 2.56 -18.06 8.16
C ALA A 93 1.70 -16.83 7.84
N VAL A 94 0.37 -17.01 7.91
CA VAL A 94 -0.64 -15.97 7.91
C VAL A 94 -1.56 -16.24 9.09
N ALA A 95 -1.85 -15.21 9.89
CA ALA A 95 -2.74 -15.34 11.04
C ALA A 95 -3.46 -14.01 11.29
N ASP A 96 -4.71 -14.09 11.75
CA ASP A 96 -5.48 -12.93 12.20
C ASP A 96 -5.11 -12.53 13.64
N ARG A 97 -4.68 -13.51 14.46
CA ARG A 97 -4.25 -13.30 15.83
C ARG A 97 -2.81 -13.76 16.03
N PHE A 98 -2.10 -13.09 16.93
CA PHE A 98 -0.72 -13.43 17.24
C PHE A 98 -0.60 -14.83 17.85
N GLU A 99 -1.56 -15.24 18.67
CA GLU A 99 -1.56 -16.53 19.36
C GLU A 99 -1.71 -17.73 18.42
N ASP A 100 -2.19 -17.52 17.20
CA ASP A 100 -2.34 -18.57 16.18
C ASP A 100 -1.02 -18.89 15.47
N LEU A 101 0.03 -18.09 15.69
CA LEU A 101 1.35 -18.30 15.11
C LEU A 101 2.11 -19.40 15.87
N ASP A 102 2.78 -20.27 15.14
CA ASP A 102 3.66 -21.29 15.72
C ASP A 102 4.77 -20.62 16.58
N PRO A 103 4.85 -20.88 17.89
CA PRO A 103 5.88 -20.32 18.76
C PRO A 103 7.30 -20.64 18.32
N ALA A 104 7.52 -21.74 17.59
CA ALA A 104 8.84 -22.09 17.05
C ALA A 104 9.34 -21.07 16.02
N LEU A 105 8.45 -20.31 15.37
CA LEU A 105 8.83 -19.21 14.48
C LEU A 105 9.57 -18.11 15.25
N MET A 106 9.13 -17.79 16.47
CA MET A 106 9.73 -16.73 17.29
C MET A 106 11.15 -17.09 17.72
N GLN A 107 11.43 -18.38 17.93
CA GLN A 107 12.76 -18.88 18.27
C GLN A 107 13.79 -18.67 17.15
N ARG A 108 13.34 -18.59 15.89
CA ARG A 108 14.20 -18.44 14.71
C ARG A 108 14.44 -16.97 14.32
N GLY A 109 13.68 -16.05 14.91
CA GLY A 109 13.61 -14.66 14.50
C GLY A 109 12.80 -14.46 13.22
N VAL A 110 11.82 -13.56 13.26
CA VAL A 110 10.87 -13.32 12.16
C VAL A 110 10.51 -11.84 12.06
N ILE A 111 9.97 -11.45 10.91
CA ILE A 111 9.32 -10.15 10.73
C ILE A 111 7.85 -10.39 10.51
N ILE A 112 7.03 -9.91 11.45
CA ILE A 112 5.57 -9.96 11.36
C ILE A 112 5.10 -8.64 10.78
N LYS A 113 4.19 -8.70 9.81
CA LYS A 113 3.66 -7.51 9.13
C LYS A 113 2.16 -7.63 8.97
N ALA A 114 1.44 -6.54 9.21
CA ALA A 114 0.04 -6.46 8.82
C ALA A 114 -0.08 -6.53 7.28
N SER A 115 -1.06 -7.26 6.76
CA SER A 115 -1.23 -7.45 5.30
C SER A 115 -1.48 -6.11 4.59
N HIS A 116 -2.36 -5.27 5.14
CA HIS A 116 -2.82 -3.98 4.60
C HIS A 116 -1.98 -2.76 5.03
N GLY A 117 -1.02 -2.95 5.96
CA GLY A 117 -0.31 -1.84 6.61
C GLY A 117 0.97 -1.39 5.91
N SER A 118 1.40 -0.16 6.19
CA SER A 118 2.72 0.37 5.82
C SER A 118 3.47 0.82 7.08
N GLY A 119 4.70 0.34 7.26
CA GLY A 119 5.48 0.56 8.48
C GLY A 119 5.04 -0.26 9.69
N TRP A 120 3.94 -1.02 9.58
CA TRP A 120 3.40 -1.87 10.64
C TRP A 120 4.13 -3.22 10.63
N ASN A 121 5.37 -3.18 11.10
CA ASN A 121 6.25 -4.34 11.14
C ASN A 121 6.73 -4.56 12.58
N GLN A 122 6.60 -5.78 13.08
CA GLN A 122 7.23 -6.21 14.32
C GLN A 122 8.42 -7.09 13.96
N ILE A 123 9.59 -6.74 14.49
CA ILE A 123 10.81 -7.55 14.34
C ILE A 123 10.95 -8.38 15.61
N VAL A 124 10.84 -9.69 15.48
CA VAL A 124 11.07 -10.65 16.57
C VAL A 124 12.47 -11.19 16.40
N ARG A 125 13.30 -11.07 17.44
CA ARG A 125 14.66 -11.61 17.42
C ARG A 125 14.63 -13.06 17.91
N PRO A 126 15.59 -13.91 17.49
CA PRO A 126 15.72 -15.25 18.03
C PRO A 126 15.75 -15.22 19.57
N GLY A 127 14.91 -16.02 20.22
CA GLY A 127 14.86 -16.14 21.68
C GLY A 127 14.24 -14.95 22.45
N SER A 128 13.71 -13.92 21.77
CA SER A 128 12.93 -12.87 22.44
C SER A 128 11.49 -13.33 22.67
N GLN A 129 10.95 -13.11 23.88
CA GLN A 129 9.50 -13.12 24.06
C GLN A 129 8.93 -11.87 23.38
N ALA A 130 7.81 -12.01 22.67
CA ALA A 130 7.12 -10.85 22.12
C ALA A 130 6.45 -10.11 23.28
N ASP A 131 6.89 -8.87 23.53
CA ASP A 131 6.24 -7.95 24.47
C ASP A 131 4.91 -7.42 23.90
#